data_AF-A0A2E0HJL0-F1
#
_entry.id   AF-A0A2E0HJL0-F1
#
_cell.length_a   1.000
_cell.length_b   1.000
_cell.length_c   1.000
_cell.angle_alpha   90.00
_cell.angle_beta   90.00
_cell.angle_gamma   90.00
#
_symmetry.space_group_name_H-M   'P 1'
#
loop_
_entity.id
_entity.type
_entity.pdbx_description
1 polymer ?
#
loop_
_entity_poly.entity_id
_entity_poly.type
_entity_poly.pdbx_seq_one_letter_code
_entity_poly.pdbx_strand_id
1 'polypeptide(L)'
;MNRQENLVNRILERLQERLPAEVGDLGQDLRHNLGAVLRESLSRLELVTREEFEVQTKVLARTRQRLEDLERQLRELEQQVPGQSEDAD
;
A
#
# COMPACT_ATOMS: atom_id res chain seq x y z
N MET A 1 -8.07 9.15 -14.96
CA MET A 1 -8.97 8.06 -15.41
C MET A 1 -8.25 6.91 -16.12
N ASN A 2 -7.17 7.12 -16.89
CA ASN A 2 -6.53 6.05 -17.70
C ASN A 2 -5.61 5.05 -16.96
N ARG A 3 -5.56 5.03 -15.61
CA ARG A 3 -4.55 4.24 -14.87
C ARG A 3 -5.00 2.80 -14.60
N GLN A 4 -6.30 2.59 -14.37
CA GLN A 4 -6.90 1.25 -14.23
C GLN A 4 -6.86 0.49 -15.56
N GLU A 5 -7.11 1.18 -16.67
CA GLU A 5 -6.99 0.63 -18.03
C GLU A 5 -5.58 0.09 -18.27
N ASN A 6 -4.54 0.84 -17.88
CA ASN A 6 -3.15 0.39 -18.00
C ASN A 6 -2.82 -0.85 -17.14
N LEU A 7 -3.41 -0.99 -15.94
CA LEU A 7 -3.20 -2.18 -15.11
C LEU A 7 -3.88 -3.41 -15.72
N VAL A 8 -5.12 -3.26 -16.15
CA VAL A 8 -5.92 -4.33 -16.75
C VAL A 8 -5.27 -4.80 -18.04
N ASN A 9 -4.82 -3.87 -18.91
CA ASN A 9 -4.14 -4.22 -20.15
C ASN A 9 -2.85 -5.02 -19.89
N ARG A 10 -2.02 -4.62 -18.92
CA ARG A 10 -0.81 -5.37 -18.56
C ARG A 10 -1.11 -6.77 -18.00
N ILE A 11 -2.19 -6.93 -17.24
CA ILE A 11 -2.62 -8.24 -16.74
C ILE A 11 -3.08 -9.11 -17.91
N LEU A 12 -3.87 -8.54 -18.83
CA LEU A 12 -4.32 -9.23 -20.03
C LEU A 12 -3.16 -9.64 -20.92
N GLU A 13 -2.16 -8.78 -21.15
CA GLU A 13 -0.94 -9.10 -21.93
C GLU A 13 -0.18 -10.28 -21.31
N ARG A 14 0.07 -10.26 -20.00
CA ARG A 14 0.76 -11.38 -19.30
C ARG A 14 -0.05 -12.68 -19.33
N LEU A 15 -1.37 -12.58 -19.36
CA LEU A 15 -2.23 -13.74 -19.51
C LEU A 15 -2.06 -14.34 -20.91
N GLN A 16 -1.99 -13.50 -21.95
CA GLN A 16 -1.80 -13.91 -23.34
C GLN A 16 -0.48 -14.61 -23.57
N GLU A 17 0.61 -14.09 -22.98
CA GLU A 17 1.93 -14.70 -23.04
C GLU A 17 1.98 -16.13 -22.47
N ARG A 18 0.98 -16.49 -21.65
CA ARG A 18 0.89 -17.81 -20.98
C ARG A 18 -0.22 -18.70 -21.54
N LEU A 19 -1.05 -18.19 -22.45
CA LEU A 19 -2.12 -18.98 -23.05
C LEU A 19 -1.62 -19.67 -24.33
N PRO A 20 -1.99 -20.94 -24.57
CA PRO A 20 -1.65 -21.64 -25.79
C PRO A 20 -2.26 -20.97 -27.03
N ALA A 21 -1.55 -21.02 -28.15
CA ALA A 21 -1.96 -20.37 -29.40
C ALA A 21 -3.26 -20.94 -30.00
N GLU A 22 -3.68 -22.15 -29.60
CA GLU A 22 -4.91 -22.79 -30.10
C GLU A 22 -6.20 -22.07 -29.67
N VAL A 23 -6.13 -21.14 -28.70
CA VAL A 23 -7.31 -20.41 -28.18
C VAL A 23 -7.58 -19.14 -28.99
N GLY A 24 -7.29 -19.08 -30.29
CA GLY A 24 -7.31 -17.84 -31.11
C GLY A 24 -8.57 -16.96 -30.95
N ASP A 25 -9.70 -17.36 -31.54
CA ASP A 25 -10.96 -16.60 -31.52
C ASP A 25 -11.67 -16.65 -30.16
N LEU A 26 -11.73 -17.85 -29.55
CA LEU A 26 -12.25 -18.03 -28.18
C LEU A 26 -11.50 -17.16 -27.17
N GLY A 27 -10.21 -16.93 -27.38
CA GLY A 27 -9.33 -16.19 -26.51
C GLY A 27 -9.52 -14.69 -26.61
N GLN A 28 -10.09 -14.16 -27.70
CA GLN A 28 -10.42 -12.75 -27.82
C GLN A 28 -11.67 -12.41 -27.00
N ASP A 29 -12.73 -13.22 -27.12
CA ASP A 29 -13.94 -13.08 -26.31
C ASP A 29 -13.68 -13.33 -24.82
N LEU A 30 -12.88 -14.35 -24.50
CA LEU A 30 -12.41 -14.58 -23.14
C LEU A 30 -11.62 -13.39 -22.60
N ARG A 31 -10.73 -12.78 -23.41
CA ARG A 31 -9.99 -11.57 -23.01
C ARG A 31 -10.92 -10.40 -22.71
N HIS A 32 -11.92 -10.18 -23.55
CA HIS A 32 -12.88 -9.10 -23.34
C HIS A 32 -13.63 -9.28 -22.01
N ASN A 33 -14.15 -10.48 -21.78
CA ASN A 33 -14.90 -10.82 -20.57
C ASN A 33 -14.01 -10.78 -19.32
N LEU A 34 -12.80 -11.33 -19.37
CA LEU A 34 -11.83 -11.26 -18.27
C LEU A 34 -11.41 -9.82 -17.97
N GLY A 35 -11.20 -9.00 -19.00
CA GLY A 35 -10.88 -7.59 -18.85
C GLY A 35 -12.00 -6.80 -18.16
N ALA A 36 -13.25 -7.11 -18.49
CA ALA A 36 -14.43 -6.50 -17.85
C ALA A 36 -14.53 -6.91 -16.37
N VAL A 37 -14.41 -8.20 -16.06
CA VAL A 37 -14.45 -8.72 -14.67
C VAL A 37 -13.29 -8.17 -13.83
N LEU A 38 -12.09 -8.08 -14.41
CA LEU A 38 -10.92 -7.50 -13.72
C LEU A 38 -11.10 -6.02 -13.46
N ARG A 39 -11.63 -5.24 -14.41
CA ARG A 39 -11.95 -3.83 -14.21
C ARG A 39 -12.94 -3.64 -13.06
N GLU A 40 -14.02 -4.42 -13.07
CA GLU A 40 -15.06 -4.38 -12.04
C GLU A 40 -14.55 -4.80 -10.66
N SER A 41 -13.66 -5.80 -10.62
CA SER A 41 -13.07 -6.27 -9.36
C SER A 41 -12.04 -5.28 -8.81
N LEU A 42 -11.21 -4.69 -9.67
CA LEU A 42 -10.23 -3.66 -9.28
C LEU A 42 -10.89 -2.33 -8.91
N SER A 43 -12.05 -1.98 -9.50
CA SER A 43 -12.80 -0.78 -9.11
C SER A 43 -13.47 -0.91 -7.75
N ARG A 44 -13.77 -2.14 -7.32
CA ARG A 44 -14.25 -2.45 -5.96
C ARG A 44 -13.15 -2.43 -4.89
N LEU A 45 -11.88 -2.48 -5.29
CA LEU A 45 -10.76 -2.36 -4.37
C LEU A 45 -10.43 -0.88 -4.17
N GLU A 46 -10.20 -0.46 -2.92
CA GLU A 46 -9.72 0.88 -2.56
C GLU A 46 -8.23 1.04 -2.94
N LEU A 47 -7.94 0.99 -4.23
CA LEU A 47 -6.58 1.03 -4.74
C LEU A 47 -6.01 2.44 -4.57
N VAL A 48 -4.96 2.56 -3.76
CA VAL A 48 -4.13 3.76 -3.69
C VAL A 48 -3.04 3.72 -4.75
N THR A 49 -2.60 4.89 -5.19
CA THR A 49 -1.47 5.00 -6.11
C THR A 49 -0.17 4.65 -5.42
N ARG A 50 0.83 4.26 -6.21
CA ARG A 50 2.18 4.03 -5.70
C ARG A 50 2.77 5.29 -5.05
N GLU A 51 2.48 6.46 -5.62
CA GLU A 51 2.90 7.76 -5.11
C GLU A 51 2.28 8.04 -3.73
N GLU A 52 0.97 7.85 -3.58
CA GLU A 52 0.27 8.00 -2.29
C GLU A 52 0.79 7.01 -1.24
N PHE A 53 1.03 5.76 -1.63
CA PHE A 53 1.63 4.76 -0.75
C PHE A 53 3.03 5.17 -0.26
N GLU A 54 3.87 5.69 -1.16
CA GLU A 54 5.21 6.17 -0.82
C GLU A 54 5.16 7.40 0.10
N VAL A 55 4.22 8.31 -0.12
CA VAL A 55 3.99 9.45 0.78
C VAL A 55 3.62 8.96 2.17
N GLN A 56 2.68 8.01 2.29
CA GLN A 56 2.27 7.48 3.60
C GLN A 56 3.42 6.76 4.31
N THR A 57 4.25 6.04 3.56
CA THR A 57 5.45 5.39 4.11
C THR A 57 6.42 6.42 4.69
N LYS A 58 6.65 7.54 3.98
CA LYS A 58 7.50 8.64 4.46
C LYS A 58 6.91 9.31 5.70
N VAL A 59 5.61 9.55 5.72
CA VAL A 59 4.90 10.11 6.89
C VAL A 59 5.09 9.20 8.10
N LEU A 60 4.88 7.89 7.94
CA LEU A 60 5.05 6.91 9.00
C LEU A 60 6.50 6.88 9.53
N ALA A 61 7.49 6.87 8.63
CA ALA A 61 8.90 6.92 9.00
C ALA A 61 9.24 8.17 9.84
N ARG A 62 8.73 9.34 9.42
CA ARG A 62 8.91 10.59 10.17
C ARG A 62 8.25 10.54 11.55
N THR A 63 7.07 9.94 11.64
CA THR A 63 6.35 9.80 12.91
C THR A 63 7.11 8.89 13.87
N ARG A 64 7.67 7.77 13.39
CA ARG A 64 8.54 6.90 14.21
C ARG A 64 9.76 7.64 14.73
N GLN A 65 10.46 8.39 13.86
CA GLN A 65 11.61 9.18 14.29
C GLN A 65 11.24 10.17 15.40
N ARG A 66 10.15 10.92 15.23
CA ARG A 66 9.68 11.87 16.23
C ARG A 66 9.29 11.19 17.55
N LEU A 67 8.70 9.99 17.47
CA LEU A 67 8.34 9.21 18.65
C LEU A 67 9.60 8.80 19.42
N GLU A 68 10.62 8.28 18.75
CA GLU A 68 11.91 7.92 19.36
C GLU A 68 12.62 9.11 20.01
N ASP A 69 12.56 10.28 19.37
CA ASP A 69 13.13 11.52 19.90
C ASP A 69 12.39 11.98 21.16
N LEU A 70 11.06 11.94 21.15
CA LEU A 70 10.23 12.28 22.31
C LEU A 70 10.44 11.30 23.47
N GLU A 71 10.53 9.99 23.19
CA GLU A 71 10.85 8.99 24.20
C GLU A 71 12.23 9.22 24.83
N ARG A 72 13.21 9.69 24.05
CA ARG A 72 14.53 10.04 24.57
C ARG A 72 14.46 11.25 25.47
N GLN A 73 13.78 12.32 25.03
CA GLN A 73 13.56 13.50 25.85
C GLN A 73 12.84 13.15 27.15
N LEU A 74 11.80 12.30 27.09
CA LEU A 74 11.08 11.84 28.28
C LEU A 74 12.03 11.15 29.27
N ARG A 75 12.87 10.21 28.80
CA ARG A 75 13.85 9.55 29.66
C ARG A 75 14.87 10.52 30.28
N GLU A 76 15.31 11.50 29.51
CA GLU A 76 16.23 12.55 30.01
C GLU A 76 15.55 13.38 31.10
N LEU A 77 14.29 13.76 30.91
CA LEU A 77 13.50 14.48 31.92
C LEU A 77 13.23 13.61 33.17
N GLU A 78 12.86 12.35 32.99
CA GLU A 78 12.65 11.39 34.10
C GLU A 78 13.93 11.21 34.94
N GLN A 79 15.11 11.26 34.34
CA GLN A 79 16.39 11.22 35.05
C GLN A 79 16.73 12.54 35.76
N GLN A 80 16.22 13.67 35.28
CA GLN A 80 16.45 15.00 35.83
C GLN A 80 15.47 15.38 36.94
N VAL A 81 14.47 14.55 37.25
CA VAL A 81 13.58 14.72 38.41
C VAL A 81 14.06 13.80 39.54
N PRO A 82 14.84 14.29 40.52
CA PRO A 82 15.09 13.53 41.74
C PRO A 82 13.87 13.69 42.67
N GLY A 83 13.25 12.56 43.03
CA GLY A 83 12.39 12.45 44.21
C GLY A 83 10.93 12.87 44.04
N GLN A 84 10.06 11.87 43.84
CA GLN A 84 8.73 11.81 44.49
C GLN A 84 8.50 10.38 45.02
N SER A 85 9.50 9.85 45.75
CA SER A 85 9.42 8.58 46.47
C SER A 85 10.10 8.65 47.84
N GLU A 86 10.10 9.84 48.44
CA GLU A 86 10.36 10.10 49.85
C GLU A 86 9.30 11.13 50.25
N ASP A 87 8.11 10.67 50.63
CA ASP A 87 7.11 11.39 51.44
C ASP A 87 5.79 10.58 51.43
N ALA A 88 5.81 9.45 52.13
CA ALA A 88 4.63 8.86 52.75
C ALA A 88 5.10 8.01 53.93
N ASP A 89 5.03 8.65 55.10
CA ASP A 89 5.05 8.08 56.45
C ASP A 89 4.14 6.84 56.60
#